data_AF-A0A520Y527-F1
#
_entry.id   AF-A0A520Y527-F1
#
_cell.length_a   1.000
_cell.length_b   1.000
_cell.length_c   1.000
_cell.angle_alpha   90.00
_cell.angle_beta   90.00
_cell.angle_gamma   90.00
#
_symmetry.space_group_name_H-M   'P 1'
#
loop_
_entity.id
_entity.type
_entity.pdbx_description
1 polymer ?
#
loop_
_entity_poly.entity_id
_entity_poly.type
_entity_poly.pdbx_seq_one_letter_code
_entity_poly.pdbx_strand_id
1 'polypeptide(L)'
;MAKAVDLTAPIRSGAKVRATTDLPGVPAGTNGKVAMANGITWKRYWVRFENGELLGHVDHDNIVISRAWDDYFVAKEVAALAAAAGGSADGADAGDAGGGGAENAYGVPQYLLDRTKAALERAGVTR
;
A
#
# COMPACT_ATOMS: atom_id res chain seq x y z
N MET A 1 19.13 14.03 17.92
CA MET A 1 17.78 14.24 17.37
C MET A 1 17.60 13.32 16.17
N ALA A 2 16.92 12.18 16.32
CA ALA A 2 16.61 11.32 15.18
C ALA A 2 15.60 12.07 14.30
N LYS A 3 15.98 12.35 13.04
CA LYS A 3 15.10 13.04 12.10
C LYS A 3 14.08 12.03 11.59
N ALA A 4 12.80 12.26 11.90
CA ALA A 4 11.69 11.49 11.35
C ALA A 4 11.84 11.39 9.82
N VAL A 5 11.71 10.17 9.31
CA VAL A 5 11.88 9.89 7.89
C VAL A 5 10.50 9.70 7.29
N ASP A 6 10.16 10.56 6.32
CA ASP A 6 9.00 10.34 5.48
C ASP A 6 9.31 9.17 4.53
N LEU A 7 8.66 8.03 4.76
CA LEU A 7 8.81 6.81 3.96
C LEU A 7 8.25 6.95 2.56
N THR A 8 7.39 7.93 2.30
CA THR A 8 6.77 8.17 0.99
C THR A 8 7.55 9.17 0.15
N ALA A 9 8.48 9.92 0.74
CA ALA A 9 9.25 10.92 0.01
C ALA A 9 10.22 10.27 -0.98
N PRO A 10 10.44 10.88 -2.16
CA PRO A 10 11.42 10.36 -3.11
C PRO A 10 12.83 10.31 -2.51
N ILE A 11 13.49 9.16 -2.68
CA ILE A 11 14.87 8.94 -2.21
C ILE A 11 15.84 9.66 -3.16
N ARG A 12 16.77 10.45 -2.59
CA ARG A 12 17.77 11.18 -3.37
C ARG A 12 18.94 10.28 -3.78
N SER A 13 19.61 10.64 -4.89
CA SER A 13 20.88 10.02 -5.26
C SER A 13 21.92 10.18 -4.13
N GLY A 14 22.78 9.18 -3.99
CA GLY A 14 23.77 9.10 -2.93
C GLY A 14 23.25 8.61 -1.56
N ALA A 15 21.93 8.50 -1.38
CA ALA A 15 21.36 8.00 -0.13
C ALA A 15 21.73 6.52 0.10
N LYS A 16 21.97 6.17 1.37
CA LYS A 16 22.11 4.78 1.82
C LYS A 16 20.73 4.17 1.96
N VAL A 17 20.54 3.01 1.33
CA VAL A 17 19.29 2.27 1.31
C VAL A 17 19.51 0.81 1.69
N ARG A 18 18.42 0.09 1.94
CA ARG A 18 18.42 -1.33 2.26
C ARG A 18 17.26 -1.99 1.50
N ALA A 19 17.50 -3.15 0.90
CA ALA A 19 16.48 -3.92 0.19
C ALA A 19 15.45 -4.45 1.20
N THR A 20 14.16 -4.21 0.96
CA THR A 20 13.07 -4.66 1.86
C THR A 20 12.57 -6.07 1.50
N THR A 21 12.78 -6.49 0.26
CA THR A 21 12.46 -7.81 -0.29
C THR A 21 13.68 -8.40 -0.98
N ASP A 22 13.63 -9.70 -1.29
CA ASP A 22 14.59 -10.31 -2.20
C ASP A 22 14.42 -9.73 -3.60
N LEU A 23 15.53 -9.27 -4.16
CA LEU A 23 15.65 -8.75 -5.51
C LEU A 23 16.57 -9.69 -6.31
N PRO A 24 16.59 -9.61 -7.66
CA PRO A 24 17.43 -10.47 -8.48
C PRO A 24 18.90 -10.37 -8.05
N GLY A 25 19.42 -11.42 -7.40
CA GLY A 25 20.79 -11.52 -6.89
C GLY A 25 21.09 -10.73 -5.60
N VAL A 26 20.14 -9.94 -5.10
CA VAL A 26 20.28 -9.14 -3.87
C VAL A 26 19.29 -9.65 -2.82
N PRO A 27 19.76 -10.34 -1.76
CA PRO A 27 18.90 -10.77 -0.66
C PRO A 27 18.26 -9.59 0.09
N ALA A 28 17.09 -9.81 0.67
CA ALA A 28 16.44 -8.86 1.56
C ALA A 28 17.39 -8.46 2.70
N GLY A 29 17.36 -7.17 3.07
CA GLY A 29 18.26 -6.61 4.07
C GLY A 29 19.66 -6.28 3.56
N THR A 30 19.97 -6.46 2.28
CA THR A 30 21.26 -6.02 1.72
C THR A 30 21.32 -4.49 1.64
N ASN A 31 22.41 -3.91 2.13
CA ASN A 31 22.65 -2.48 2.05
C ASN A 31 23.07 -2.07 0.64
N GLY A 32 22.74 -0.84 0.27
CA GLY A 32 23.13 -0.27 -1.01
C GLY A 32 23.15 1.25 -0.99
N LYS A 33 23.57 1.82 -2.11
CA LYS A 33 23.62 3.27 -2.34
C LYS A 33 22.91 3.60 -3.64
N VAL A 34 22.00 4.58 -3.59
CA VAL A 34 21.31 5.06 -4.78
C VAL A 34 22.31 5.77 -5.68
N ALA A 35 22.51 5.24 -6.89
CA ALA A 35 23.34 5.85 -7.92
C ALA A 35 22.55 6.91 -8.71
N MET A 36 21.29 6.63 -9.03
CA MET A 36 20.43 7.53 -9.79
C MET A 36 18.98 7.37 -9.33
N ALA A 37 18.25 8.50 -9.26
CA ALA A 37 16.82 8.52 -9.02
C ALA A 37 16.16 9.01 -10.32
N ASN A 38 15.42 8.14 -10.97
CA ASN A 38 14.74 8.41 -12.23
C ASN A 38 13.23 8.47 -12.05
N GLY A 39 12.64 9.45 -12.74
CA GLY A 39 11.23 9.46 -13.10
C GLY A 39 10.54 10.78 -12.81
N ILE A 40 9.56 11.09 -13.66
CA ILE A 40 8.72 12.29 -13.58
C ILE A 40 7.52 11.99 -12.68
N THR A 41 6.81 10.88 -12.97
CA THR A 41 5.64 10.42 -12.21
C THR A 41 5.94 9.17 -11.37
N TRP A 42 6.90 8.33 -11.79
CA TRP A 42 7.24 7.07 -11.13
C TRP A 42 8.56 7.16 -10.40
N LYS A 43 8.66 6.57 -9.22
CA LYS A 43 9.88 6.57 -8.41
C LYS A 43 10.69 5.31 -8.73
N ARG A 44 11.66 5.43 -9.65
CA ARG A 44 12.57 4.33 -10.01
C ARG A 44 14.00 4.65 -9.65
N TYR A 45 14.71 3.67 -9.14
CA TYR A 45 16.04 3.85 -8.59
C TYR A 45 17.04 2.91 -9.22
N TRP A 46 18.23 3.46 -9.45
CA TRP A 46 19.44 2.69 -9.73
C TRP A 46 20.18 2.56 -8.41
N VAL A 47 20.39 1.33 -7.95
CA VAL A 47 21.00 1.06 -6.64
C VAL A 47 22.20 0.16 -6.84
N ARG A 48 23.35 0.59 -6.30
CA ARG A 48 24.55 -0.24 -6.16
C ARG A 48 24.50 -0.89 -4.78
N PHE A 49 24.35 -2.21 -4.75
CA PHE A 49 24.32 -2.98 -3.52
C PHE A 49 25.73 -3.41 -3.11
N GLU A 50 25.91 -3.67 -1.81
CA GLU A 50 27.21 -4.05 -1.25
C GLU A 50 27.68 -5.44 -1.69
N ASN A 51 26.76 -6.29 -2.15
CA ASN A 51 27.07 -7.59 -2.79
C ASN A 51 27.72 -7.44 -4.19
N GLY A 52 27.85 -6.21 -4.71
CA GLY A 52 28.46 -5.91 -6.00
C GLY A 52 27.46 -5.75 -7.14
N GLU A 53 26.16 -5.97 -6.91
CA GLU A 53 25.15 -5.86 -7.95
C GLU A 53 24.64 -4.43 -8.14
N LEU A 54 24.38 -4.07 -9.40
CA LEU A 54 23.78 -2.81 -9.80
C LEU A 54 22.42 -3.09 -10.45
N LEU A 55 21.34 -2.72 -9.76
CA LEU A 55 19.99 -2.85 -10.27
C LEU A 55 19.45 -1.48 -10.71
N GLY A 56 18.99 -1.37 -11.97
CA GLY A 56 18.52 -0.12 -12.57
C GLY A 56 17.01 0.13 -12.51
N HIS A 57 16.22 -0.88 -12.13
CA HIS A 57 14.75 -0.82 -12.12
C HIS A 57 14.21 -1.16 -10.73
N VAL A 58 14.78 -0.56 -9.69
CA VAL A 58 14.31 -0.77 -8.32
C VAL A 58 13.17 0.19 -8.02
N ASP A 59 12.00 -0.37 -7.71
CA ASP A 59 10.84 0.43 -7.31
C ASP A 59 10.97 0.93 -5.87
N HIS A 60 10.27 2.01 -5.56
CA HIS A 60 10.31 2.66 -4.25
C HIS A 60 9.94 1.74 -3.09
N ASP A 61 8.98 0.83 -3.29
CA ASP A 61 8.50 -0.05 -2.21
C ASP A 61 9.47 -1.19 -1.86
N ASN A 62 10.43 -1.46 -2.75
CA ASN A 62 11.42 -2.53 -2.62
C ASN A 62 12.71 -2.09 -1.90
N ILE A 63 12.83 -0.80 -1.59
CA ILE A 63 13.97 -0.24 -0.86
C ILE A 63 13.52 0.80 0.16
N VAL A 64 14.24 0.89 1.26
CA VAL A 64 14.05 1.96 2.24
C VAL A 64 15.38 2.60 2.57
N ILE A 65 15.37 3.87 2.97
CA ILE A 65 16.56 4.53 3.52
C ILE A 65 17.03 3.71 4.74
N SER A 66 18.32 3.34 4.80
CA SER A 66 18.80 2.36 5.78
C SER A 66 18.49 2.73 7.24
N ARG A 67 18.40 4.03 7.56
CA ARG A 67 18.08 4.53 8.90
C ARG A 67 16.59 4.43 9.29
N ALA A 68 15.72 4.21 8.32
CA ALA A 68 14.26 4.10 8.49
C ALA A 68 13.79 2.64 8.35
N TRP A 69 14.73 1.69 8.49
CA TRP A 69 14.46 0.26 8.36
C TRP A 69 13.39 -0.19 9.36
N ASP A 70 13.56 0.14 10.64
CA ASP A 70 12.63 -0.28 11.69
C ASP A 70 11.25 0.38 11.52
N ASP A 71 11.21 1.68 11.21
CA ASP A 71 9.99 2.44 10.95
C ASP A 71 9.19 1.86 9.78
N TYR A 72 9.86 1.31 8.75
CA TYR A 72 9.21 0.69 7.60
C TYR A 72 8.43 -0.57 7.97
N PHE A 73 8.98 -1.44 8.81
CA PHE A 73 8.27 -2.67 9.23
C PHE A 73 7.09 -2.35 10.13
N VAL A 74 7.23 -1.37 11.04
CA VAL A 74 6.11 -0.88 11.85
C VAL A 74 5.02 -0.30 10.96
N ALA A 75 5.38 0.53 9.97
CA ALA A 75 4.41 1.08 9.03
C ALA A 75 3.73 0.00 8.19
N LYS A 76 4.45 -1.04 7.77
CA LYS A 76 3.89 -2.19 7.05
C LYS A 76 2.94 -3.01 7.91
N GLU A 77 3.28 -3.25 9.17
CA GLU A 77 2.40 -3.97 10.11
C GLU A 77 1.12 -3.18 10.37
N VAL A 78 1.23 -1.87 10.62
CA VAL A 78 0.08 -0.97 10.80
C VAL A 78 -0.77 -0.92 9.53
N ALA A 79 -0.16 -0.81 8.35
CA ALA A 79 -0.87 -0.84 7.08
C ALA A 79 -1.55 -2.19 6.81
N ALA A 80 -0.91 -3.30 7.17
CA ALA A 80 -1.48 -4.63 7.04
C ALA A 80 -2.66 -4.83 8.01
N LEU A 81 -2.55 -4.34 9.25
CA LEU A 81 -3.64 -4.34 10.23
C LEU A 81 -4.81 -3.46 9.76
N ALA A 82 -4.52 -2.28 9.21
CA ALA A 82 -5.53 -1.40 8.64
C ALA A 82 -6.21 -2.02 7.40
N ALA A 83 -5.45 -2.70 6.54
CA ALA A 83 -5.99 -3.44 5.39
C ALA A 83 -6.85 -4.63 5.83
N ALA A 84 -6.41 -5.37 6.85
CA ALA A 84 -7.19 -6.47 7.44
C ALA A 84 -8.48 -5.96 8.11
N ALA A 85 -8.43 -4.80 8.78
CA ALA A 85 -9.60 -4.13 9.34
C ALA A 85 -10.51 -3.51 8.26
N GLY A 86 -9.97 -3.20 7.09
CA GLY A 86 -10.66 -2.66 5.92
C GLY A 86 -11.20 -3.72 4.94
N GLY A 87 -11.09 -5.02 5.26
CA GLY A 87 -11.55 -6.11 4.41
C GLY A 87 -13.08 -6.17 4.27
N SER A 88 -13.65 -5.36 3.39
CA SER A 88 -14.94 -5.58 2.70
C SER A 88 -15.13 -4.51 1.61
N ALA A 89 -14.53 -4.73 0.44
CA ALA A 89 -15.04 -4.34 -0.88
C ALA A 89 -13.93 -4.55 -1.92
N ASP A 90 -13.81 -5.76 -2.46
CA ASP A 90 -13.68 -5.89 -3.92
C ASP A 90 -14.01 -7.32 -4.34
N GLY A 91 -15.05 -7.44 -5.16
CA GLY A 91 -15.59 -8.71 -5.60
C GLY A 91 -16.86 -8.52 -6.39
N ALA A 92 -16.73 -8.16 -7.68
CA ALA A 92 -17.49 -8.78 -8.77
C ALA A 92 -17.09 -8.16 -10.12
N ASP A 93 -16.45 -8.98 -10.94
CA ASP A 93 -16.40 -8.84 -12.39
C ASP A 93 -17.70 -9.40 -13.01
N ALA A 94 -18.10 -8.79 -14.12
CA ALA A 94 -19.00 -9.24 -15.19
C ALA A 94 -20.49 -9.53 -14.93
N GLY A 95 -21.34 -8.86 -15.73
CA GLY A 95 -22.36 -9.57 -16.50
C GLY A 95 -23.83 -9.23 -16.22
N ASP A 96 -24.38 -8.34 -17.06
CA ASP A 96 -25.67 -8.39 -17.78
C ASP A 96 -27.00 -8.84 -17.13
N ALA A 97 -28.06 -8.17 -17.61
CA ALA A 97 -29.48 -8.52 -17.65
C ALA A 97 -30.37 -8.33 -16.40
N GLY A 98 -31.24 -7.32 -16.51
CA GLY A 98 -32.68 -7.58 -16.44
C GLY A 98 -33.43 -7.25 -15.14
N GLY A 99 -34.06 -6.08 -15.13
CA GLY A 99 -35.49 -5.92 -14.78
C GLY A 99 -35.96 -6.14 -13.34
N GLY A 100 -36.49 -5.07 -12.74
CA GLY A 100 -37.65 -5.14 -11.83
C GLY A 100 -37.50 -4.45 -10.47
N GLY A 101 -38.49 -3.62 -10.12
CA GLY A 101 -38.84 -3.35 -8.72
C GLY A 101 -38.44 -1.98 -8.17
N ALA A 102 -39.41 -1.06 -8.11
CA ALA A 102 -39.28 0.32 -7.64
C ALA A 102 -39.15 0.46 -6.11
N GLU A 103 -38.22 -0.23 -5.47
CA GLU A 103 -37.92 -0.08 -4.04
C GLU A 103 -36.48 0.37 -3.73
N ASN A 104 -35.60 0.34 -4.73
CA ASN A 104 -34.22 0.86 -4.66
C ASN A 104 -33.98 1.95 -5.70
N ALA A 105 -34.63 3.11 -5.51
CA ALA A 105 -34.58 4.24 -6.45
C ALA A 105 -33.16 4.75 -6.76
N TYR A 106 -32.18 4.46 -5.89
CA TYR A 106 -30.79 4.90 -6.01
C TYR A 106 -29.80 3.75 -6.28
N GLY A 107 -30.28 2.54 -6.57
CA GLY A 107 -29.42 1.40 -6.87
C GLY A 107 -28.51 1.01 -5.70
N VAL A 108 -28.96 1.27 -4.46
CA VAL A 108 -28.18 0.98 -3.26
C VAL A 108 -28.08 -0.55 -3.09
N PRO A 109 -26.86 -1.10 -2.93
CA PRO A 109 -26.69 -2.52 -2.66
C PRO A 109 -27.44 -2.98 -1.40
N GLN A 110 -28.10 -4.14 -1.50
CA GLN A 110 -29.01 -4.66 -0.46
C GLN A 110 -28.35 -4.78 0.93
N TYR A 111 -27.08 -5.18 0.98
CA TYR A 111 -26.34 -5.35 2.24
C TYR A 111 -26.20 -4.05 3.06
N LEU A 112 -26.25 -2.88 2.41
CA LEU A 112 -26.22 -1.57 3.08
C LEU A 112 -27.58 -1.23 3.71
N LEU A 113 -28.67 -1.65 3.08
CA LEU A 113 -30.03 -1.48 3.62
C LEU A 113 -30.23 -2.36 4.85
N ASP A 114 -29.75 -3.60 4.80
CA ASP A 114 -29.82 -4.52 5.94
C ASP A 114 -28.98 -4.02 7.12
N ARG A 115 -27.80 -3.44 6.85
CA ARG A 115 -26.94 -2.86 7.88
C ARG A 115 -27.55 -1.62 8.54
N THR A 116 -28.18 -0.74 7.75
CA THR A 116 -28.84 0.46 8.26
C THR A 116 -30.10 0.11 9.04
N LYS A 117 -30.89 -0.86 8.57
CA LYS A 117 -32.03 -1.41 9.33
C LYS A 117 -31.61 -1.95 10.69
N ALA A 118 -30.57 -2.79 10.73
CA ALA A 118 -30.05 -3.33 11.99
C ALA A 118 -29.48 -2.24 12.92
N ALA A 119 -28.93 -1.16 12.36
CA ALA A 119 -28.47 0.00 13.13
C ALA A 119 -29.63 0.81 13.71
N LEU A 120 -30.72 1.00 12.95
CA LEU A 120 -31.93 1.69 13.40
C LEU A 120 -32.67 0.90 14.48
N GLU A 121 -32.78 -0.43 14.33
CA GLU A 121 -33.35 -1.31 15.35
C GLU A 121 -32.58 -1.21 16.68
N ARG A 122 -31.24 -1.14 16.63
CA ARG A 122 -30.40 -0.91 17.82
C ARG A 122 -30.58 0.49 18.40
N ALA A 123 -30.82 1.49 17.56
CA ALA A 123 -31.08 2.87 17.99
C ALA A 123 -32.51 3.09 18.50
N GLY A 124 -33.38 2.07 18.43
CA GLY A 124 -34.78 2.18 18.82
C GLY A 124 -35.58 3.16 17.95
N VAL A 125 -35.09 3.47 16.75
CA VAL A 125 -35.73 4.41 15.83
C VAL A 125 -36.72 3.61 14.96
N THR A 126 -37.95 3.50 15.44
CA THR A 126 -39.10 3.05 14.63
C THR A 126 -39.63 4.23 13.81
N ARG A 127 -39.81 4.02 12.50
CA ARG A 127 -40.52 4.93 11.60
C ARG A 127 -42.02 4.64 11.66
#